data_AF-A0A6L8G5J5-F1
#
_entry.id   AF-A0A6L8G5J5-F1
#
_cell.length_a   1.000
_cell.length_b   1.000
_cell.length_c   1.000
_cell.angle_alpha   90.00
_cell.angle_beta   90.00
_cell.angle_gamma   90.00
#
_symmetry.space_group_name_H-M   'P 1'
#
loop_
_entity.id
_entity.type
_entity.pdbx_description
1 polymer ?
#
loop_
_entity_poly.entity_id
_entity_poly.type
_entity_poly.pdbx_seq_one_letter_code
_entity_poly.pdbx_strand_id
1 'polypeptide(L)' 'MSDRSLTAELLLGAYATGVFPMADSRDDPDVRWVDPRVRGVLPLDGFHISRALARRMRSG' A
#
# COMPACT_ATOMS: atom_id res chain seq x y z
N MET A 1 0.63 -24.82 3.01
CA MET A 1 -0.13 -24.39 4.21
C MET A 1 -0.29 -22.88 4.17
N SER A 2 -1.08 -22.37 3.23
CA SER A 2 -1.40 -20.94 3.16
C SER A 2 -2.80 -20.78 2.60
N ASP A 3 -3.79 -21.03 3.44
CA ASP A 3 -5.14 -20.49 3.27
C ASP A 3 -5.77 -20.38 4.65
N ARG A 4 -5.40 -19.31 5.36
CA ARG A 4 -6.35 -18.66 6.25
C ARG A 4 -6.82 -17.46 5.44
N SER A 5 -7.98 -17.63 4.81
CA SER A 5 -8.64 -16.66 3.96
C SER A 5 -8.40 -15.24 4.50
N LEU A 6 -7.93 -14.36 3.62
CA LEU A 6 -7.89 -12.92 3.89
C LEU A 6 -9.34 -12.44 4.01
N THR A 7 -9.94 -12.63 5.18
CA THR A 7 -11.28 -12.17 5.47
C THR A 7 -11.30 -10.66 5.55
N ALA A 8 -12.45 -10.07 5.25
CA ALA A 8 -12.63 -8.63 5.39
C ALA A 8 -12.35 -8.17 6.82
N GLU A 9 -12.82 -8.93 7.82
CA GLU A 9 -12.61 -8.64 9.24
C GLU A 9 -11.13 -8.62 9.61
N LEU A 10 -10.34 -9.59 9.12
CA LEU A 10 -8.91 -9.65 9.37
C LEU A 10 -8.18 -8.46 8.74
N LEU A 11 -8.51 -8.13 7.49
CA LEU A 11 -7.94 -6.98 6.79
C LEU A 11 -8.26 -5.67 7.52
N LEU A 12 -9.53 -5.45 7.87
CA LEU A 12 -9.95 -4.24 8.57
C LEU A 12 -9.24 -4.09 9.91
N GLY A 13 -9.14 -5.18 10.69
CA GLY A 13 -8.41 -5.18 11.95
C GLY A 13 -6.93 -4.85 11.78
N ALA A 14 -6.26 -5.46 10.80
CA ALA A 14 -4.85 -5.20 10.54
C ALA A 14 -4.59 -3.76 10.09
N TYR A 15 -5.37 -3.24 9.12
CA TYR A 15 -5.22 -1.86 8.66
C TYR A 15 -5.49 -0.84 9.78
N ALA A 16 -6.45 -1.11 10.67
CA ALA A 16 -6.72 -0.25 11.83
C ALA A 16 -5.53 -0.16 12.81
N THR A 17 -4.72 -1.22 12.91
CA THR A 17 -3.48 -1.22 13.72
C THR A 17 -2.24 -0.84 12.92
N GLY A 18 -2.39 -0.40 11.67
CA GLY A 18 -1.28 -0.02 10.79
C GLY A 18 -0.56 -1.19 10.13
N VAL A 19 -1.04 -2.42 10.24
CA VAL A 19 -0.43 -3.60 9.61
C VAL A 19 -1.09 -3.89 8.27
N PHE A 20 -0.30 -4.27 7.25
CA PHE A 20 -0.84 -4.56 5.91
C PHE A 20 -0.21 -5.82 5.31
N PRO A 21 -0.96 -6.57 4.47
CA PRO A 21 -0.41 -7.74 3.80
C PRO A 21 0.38 -7.32 2.55
N MET A 22 1.56 -7.91 2.36
CA MET A 22 2.42 -7.65 1.21
C MET A 22 3.31 -8.86 0.95
N ALA A 23 3.50 -9.24 -0.32
CA ALA A 23 4.47 -10.24 -0.74
C ALA A 23 5.87 -9.62 -0.88
N ASP A 24 6.94 -10.41 -0.74
CA ASP A 24 8.32 -9.88 -0.79
C ASP A 24 8.72 -9.46 -2.21
N SER A 25 8.16 -10.15 -3.21
CA SER A 25 8.41 -9.89 -4.62
C SER A 25 7.17 -10.18 -5.45
N ARG A 26 7.23 -9.83 -6.73
CA ARG A 26 6.12 -10.00 -7.68
C ARG A 26 5.68 -11.45 -7.85
N ASP A 27 6.63 -12.38 -7.85
CA ASP A 27 6.40 -13.79 -8.16
C ASP A 27 6.44 -14.66 -6.89
N ASP A 28 6.44 -14.04 -5.71
CA ASP A 28 6.40 -14.74 -4.43
C ASP A 28 4.99 -15.30 -4.18
N PRO A 29 4.83 -16.62 -4.00
CA PRO A 29 3.52 -17.23 -3.76
C PRO A 29 2.97 -16.90 -2.36
N ASP A 30 3.78 -16.37 -1.44
CA ASP A 30 3.40 -16.14 -0.06
C ASP A 30 3.18 -14.64 0.25
N VAL A 31 2.18 -14.37 1.08
CA VAL A 31 1.85 -13.04 1.59
C VAL A 31 2.21 -12.96 3.06
N ARG A 32 2.96 -11.93 3.45
CA ARG A 32 3.32 -11.66 4.85
C ARG A 32 2.64 -10.38 5.35
N TRP A 33 2.42 -10.31 6.65
CA TRP A 33 1.98 -9.09 7.32
C TRP A 33 3.19 -8.19 7.60
N VAL A 34 3.06 -6.91 7.29
CA VAL A 34 4.13 -5.92 7.41
C VAL A 34 3.74 -4.85 8.43
N ASP A 35 4.61 -4.67 9.43
CA ASP A 35 4.55 -3.59 10.41
C ASP A 35 5.85 -2.75 10.33
N PRO A 36 5.86 -1.66 9.55
CA PRO A 36 7.07 -0.88 9.32
C PRO A 36 7.38 0.05 10.50
N ARG A 37 8.63 0.00 10.98
CA ARG A 37 9.14 0.94 12.01
C ARG A 37 9.10 2.40 11.57
N VAL A 38 9.28 2.66 10.27
CA VAL A 38 9.18 4.00 9.67
C VAL A 38 8.19 3.92 8.52
N ARG A 39 7.16 4.76 8.55
CA ARG A 39 6.10 4.76 7.55
C ARG A 39 6.30 5.87 6.53
N GLY A 40 6.31 5.51 5.26
CA GLY A 40 6.15 6.47 4.17
C GLY A 40 4.73 7.00 4.16
N VAL A 41 4.53 8.26 4.55
CA VAL A 41 3.25 8.97 4.46
C VAL A 41 3.38 10.02 3.38
N LEU A 42 2.43 10.04 2.44
CA LEU A 42 2.32 11.10 1.43
C LEU A 42 1.28 12.13 1.91
N PRO A 43 1.70 13.35 2.29
CA PRO A 43 0.75 14.42 2.57
C PRO A 43 -0.07 14.71 1.31
N LEU A 44 -1.39 14.65 1.42
CA LEU A 44 -2.28 14.99 0.31
C LEU A 44 -2.28 16.50 0.06
N ASP A 45 -2.24 17.28 1.15
CA ASP A 45 -2.01 18.72 1.11
C ASP A 45 -0.55 18.99 0.76
N GLY A 46 -0.32 19.69 -0.35
CA GLY A 46 1.03 20.00 -0.82
C GLY A 46 1.68 18.91 -1.68
N PHE A 47 0.89 17.98 -2.25
CA PHE A 47 1.39 17.04 -3.25
C PHE A 47 2.13 17.77 -4.38
N HIS A 48 3.42 17.46 -4.55
CA HIS A 48 4.24 18.07 -5.59
C HIS A 48 3.99 17.40 -6.94
N ILE A 49 3.37 18.13 -7.87
CA ILE A 49 3.28 17.74 -9.27
C ILE A 49 4.35 18.46 -10.10
N SER A 50 5.22 17.69 -10.77
CA SER A 50 6.22 18.28 -11.66
C SER A 50 5.55 18.98 -12.85
N ARG A 51 6.19 20.03 -13.38
CA ARG A 51 5.66 20.81 -14.53
C ARG A 51 5.36 19.92 -15.74
N ALA A 52 6.21 18.94 -16.02
CA ALA A 52 6.03 18.02 -17.15
C ALA A 52 4.84 17.07 -16.93
N LEU A 53 4.71 16.51 -15.73
CA LEU A 53 3.56 15.67 -15.36
C LEU A 53 2.26 16.46 -15.45
N ALA A 54 2.23 17.67 -14.90
CA ALA A 54 1.06 18.55 -14.96
C ALA A 54 0.66 18.88 -16.40
N ARG A 55 1.63 19.13 -17.30
CA ARG A 55 1.36 19.32 -18.73
C ARG A 55 0.75 18.07 -19.37
N ARG A 56 1.31 16.88 -19.11
CA ARG A 56 0.87 15.62 -19.69
C ARG A 56 -0.55 15.22 -19.23
N MET A 57 -0.89 15.52 -17.98
CA MET A 57 -2.22 15.25 -17.42
C MET A 57 -3.31 16.15 -18.03
N ARG A 58 -3.00 17.42 -18.33
CA ARG A 58 -3.96 18.35 -18.97
C ARG A 58 -4.20 18.08 -20.46
N SER A 59 -3.34 17.30 -21.09
CA SER A 59 -3.47 16.92 -22.51
C SER A 59 -4.08 15.51 -22.67
N GLY A 60 -4.72 15.00 -21.61
CA GLY A 60 -5.50 13.76 -21.64
C GLY A 60 -6.86 13.99 -22.27
#